data_AF-A0AAW4JRC8-F1
#
_entry.id   AF-A0AAW4JRC8-F1
#
_cell.length_a   1.000
_cell.length_b   1.000
_cell.length_c   1.000
_cell.angle_alpha   90.00
_cell.angle_beta   90.00
_cell.angle_gamma   90.00
#
_symmetry.space_group_name_H-M   'P 1'
#
loop_
_entity.id
_entity.type
_entity.pdbx_description
1 polymer ?
#
loop_
_entity_poly.entity_id
_entity_poly.type
_entity_poly.pdbx_seq_one_letter_code
_entity_poly.pdbx_strand_id
1 'polypeptide(L)'
;MVFKRRIHPRVLYKVLGAFTFFVIIHLLTSFILTKDLRLTKNSPFKGNRIYSPYSETKHRWLKMAFHLHSDRDGFSPFRSSPEEIQEKYLEKKYDLISITDYLKISGTESKDLKYFPGYEWGRDFNRKHILALGAESLIRDFFPLYASKENIQWTIDQMQKSGAFIVISHPGLEGSISYKILERLQGVDAVEVFSTYGDTFENWIRLLDQGIPMFATSGDDLHYFPGELIRAMKLPLYQRIFHELTFSDQNEGEAFVRYILLNTHSTERDEIIRNLKKGNYVSVIKIADYMEDPKITELKLTKDRIFAEFPDKFLKIVFIGKNGKILKEDQLEFRSSYQFQNEDEYVIVKVTFSSGYIYSNPFYRTSNSDTK
;
A
#
# COMPACT_ATOMS: atom_id res chain seq x y z
N MET A 1 -25.38 18.28 45.85
CA MET A 1 -24.16 18.92 46.39
C MET A 1 -23.02 18.65 45.39
N VAL A 2 -22.70 19.59 44.51
CA VAL A 2 -21.71 19.38 43.43
C VAL A 2 -20.32 19.71 43.98
N PHE A 3 -19.52 18.69 44.30
CA PHE A 3 -18.12 18.86 44.67
C PHE A 3 -17.31 19.24 43.41
N LYS A 4 -17.13 20.54 43.16
CA LYS A 4 -16.05 21.02 42.29
C LYS A 4 -14.72 20.88 43.04
N ARG A 5 -14.11 19.68 43.03
CA ARG A 5 -12.70 19.53 43.44
C ARG A 5 -11.83 20.28 42.42
N ARG A 6 -11.44 21.51 42.75
CA ARG A 6 -10.43 22.25 41.98
C ARG A 6 -9.09 21.52 42.12
N ILE A 7 -8.48 21.19 40.99
CA ILE A 7 -7.13 20.61 40.94
C ILE A 7 -6.19 21.57 41.67
N HIS A 8 -5.40 21.04 42.61
CA HIS A 8 -4.47 21.86 43.39
C HIS A 8 -3.44 22.54 42.47
N PRO A 9 -3.15 23.85 42.60
CA PRO A 9 -2.27 24.58 41.68
C PRO A 9 -0.91 23.92 41.45
N ARG A 10 -0.29 23.35 42.49
CA ARG A 10 0.97 22.59 42.37
C ARG A 10 0.86 21.35 41.46
N VAL A 11 -0.29 20.67 41.45
CA VAL A 11 -0.53 19.54 40.54
C VAL A 11 -0.69 20.06 39.12
N LEU A 12 -1.42 21.16 38.94
CA LEU A 12 -1.58 21.81 37.64
C LEU A 12 -0.22 22.25 37.05
N TYR A 13 0.65 22.89 37.84
CA TYR A 13 2.00 23.27 37.40
C TYR A 13 2.87 22.08 37.04
N LYS A 14 2.77 20.95 37.77
CA LYS A 14 3.49 19.72 37.42
C LYS A 14 3.01 19.13 36.10
N VAL A 15 1.70 19.06 35.88
CA VAL A 15 1.11 18.59 34.62
C VAL A 15 1.52 19.49 33.46
N LEU A 16 1.43 20.81 33.64
CA LEU A 16 1.84 21.79 32.62
C LEU A 16 3.35 21.72 32.33
N GLY A 17 4.19 21.55 33.36
CA GLY A 17 5.62 21.37 33.21
C GLY A 17 5.98 20.09 32.45
N ALA A 18 5.33 18.97 32.77
CA ALA A 18 5.52 17.71 32.04
C ALA A 18 5.07 17.83 30.57
N PHE A 19 3.90 18.43 30.32
CA PHE A 19 3.42 18.69 28.97
C PHE A 19 4.40 19.57 28.17
N THR A 20 4.87 20.66 28.77
CA THR A 20 5.86 21.56 28.15
C THR A 20 7.16 20.83 27.83
N PHE A 21 7.64 19.98 28.74
CA PHE A 21 8.82 19.16 28.51
C PHE A 21 8.66 18.20 27.32
N PHE A 22 7.52 17.51 27.21
CA PHE A 22 7.24 16.64 26.06
C PHE A 22 7.16 17.42 24.75
N VAL A 23 6.54 18.61 24.75
CA VAL A 23 6.49 19.48 23.56
C VAL A 23 7.90 19.92 23.16
N ILE A 24 8.74 20.36 24.12
CA ILE A 24 10.13 20.76 23.83
C ILE A 24 10.93 19.59 23.25
N ILE A 25 10.83 18.39 23.85
CA ILE A 25 11.50 17.19 23.33
C ILE A 25 11.03 16.87 21.91
N HIS A 26 9.72 16.94 21.66
CA HIS A 26 9.17 16.67 20.34
C HIS A 26 9.71 17.68 19.31
N LEU A 27 9.70 18.98 19.63
CA LEU A 27 10.24 20.02 18.74
C LEU A 27 11.74 19.84 18.47
N LEU A 28 12.53 19.53 19.50
CA LEU A 28 13.97 19.26 19.35
C LEU A 28 14.20 18.02 18.47
N THR A 29 13.44 16.95 18.70
CA THR A 29 13.53 15.71 17.92
C THR A 29 13.14 15.96 16.47
N SER A 30 12.04 16.69 16.21
CA SER A 30 11.60 17.08 14.87
C SER A 30 12.60 17.99 14.15
N PHE A 31 13.33 18.83 14.89
CA PHE A 31 14.39 19.66 14.30
C PHE A 31 15.64 18.85 13.94
N ILE A 32 16.04 17.90 14.79
CA ILE A 32 17.25 17.08 14.58
C ILE A 32 17.03 16.01 13.50
N LEU A 33 15.89 15.34 13.54
CA LEU A 33 15.57 14.20 12.67
C LEU A 33 14.84 14.66 11.41
N THR A 34 15.55 15.43 10.59
CA THR A 34 15.01 16.07 9.39
C THR A 34 15.88 15.75 8.17
N LYS A 35 15.28 15.81 6.98
CA LYS A 35 15.98 15.61 5.72
C LYS A 35 15.42 16.50 4.63
N ASP A 36 16.32 17.05 3.81
CA ASP A 36 15.95 17.86 2.67
C ASP A 36 15.12 17.08 1.64
N LEU A 37 14.05 17.73 1.19
CA LEU A 37 13.19 17.23 0.13
C LEU A 37 13.82 17.44 -1.24
N ARG A 38 13.22 16.82 -2.26
CA ARG A 38 13.59 17.10 -3.64
C ARG A 38 13.46 18.60 -3.93
N LEU A 39 14.56 19.20 -4.42
CA LEU A 39 14.64 20.60 -4.82
C LEU A 39 14.46 20.77 -6.34
N THR A 40 14.88 19.77 -7.12
CA THR A 40 14.77 19.81 -8.58
C THR A 40 13.34 19.55 -9.04
N LYS A 41 12.86 20.39 -9.95
CA LYS A 41 11.55 20.17 -10.58
C LYS A 41 11.56 18.85 -11.36
N ASN A 42 10.52 18.04 -11.17
CA ASN A 42 10.33 16.82 -11.94
C ASN A 42 10.17 17.17 -13.43
N SER A 43 10.70 16.31 -14.30
CA SER A 43 10.56 16.44 -15.74
C SER A 43 9.85 15.22 -16.30
N PRO A 44 8.94 15.38 -17.28
CA PRO A 44 8.24 14.26 -17.91
C PRO A 44 9.18 13.14 -18.39
N PHE A 45 8.66 11.91 -18.43
CA PHE A 45 9.43 10.74 -18.89
C PHE A 45 9.92 10.95 -20.32
N LYS A 46 11.19 10.62 -20.56
CA LYS A 46 11.86 10.81 -21.84
C LYS A 46 12.97 9.80 -22.04
N GLY A 47 13.27 9.50 -23.29
CA GLY A 47 14.34 8.61 -23.68
C GLY A 47 13.94 7.67 -24.82
N ASN A 48 14.93 6.98 -25.36
CA ASN A 48 14.78 6.06 -26.47
C ASN A 48 14.50 4.61 -26.01
N ARG A 49 14.50 4.35 -24.70
CA ARG A 49 14.18 3.05 -24.12
C ARG A 49 12.89 3.14 -23.32
N ILE A 50 12.21 2.00 -23.21
CA ILE A 50 11.01 1.85 -22.38
C ILE A 50 11.37 0.93 -21.21
N TYR A 51 11.20 1.43 -20.00
CA TYR A 51 11.22 0.61 -18.81
C TYR A 51 9.98 -0.28 -18.77
N SER A 52 10.19 -1.58 -18.59
CA SER A 52 9.12 -2.55 -18.34
C SER A 52 9.26 -3.07 -16.92
N PRO A 53 8.24 -2.90 -16.05
CA PRO A 53 8.23 -3.54 -14.73
C PRO A 53 8.20 -5.08 -14.83
N TYR A 54 7.67 -5.60 -15.93
CA TYR A 54 7.35 -7.02 -16.08
C TYR A 54 8.50 -7.79 -16.73
N SER A 55 9.07 -8.72 -15.97
CA SER A 55 10.09 -9.67 -16.41
C SER A 55 9.59 -11.11 -16.27
N GLU A 56 10.11 -12.02 -17.10
CA GLU A 56 9.80 -13.44 -16.99
C GLU A 56 10.38 -14.03 -15.69
N THR A 57 9.51 -14.66 -14.90
CA THR A 57 9.86 -15.27 -13.62
C THR A 57 9.29 -16.68 -13.50
N LYS A 58 9.80 -17.46 -12.54
CA LYS A 58 9.37 -18.84 -12.30
C LYS A 58 7.96 -18.92 -11.70
N HIS A 59 7.69 -18.11 -10.67
CA HIS A 59 6.38 -17.97 -10.08
C HIS A 59 5.72 -16.73 -10.66
N ARG A 60 4.53 -16.91 -11.23
CA ARG A 60 3.77 -15.83 -11.84
C ARG A 60 2.46 -15.63 -11.10
N TRP A 61 2.12 -14.37 -10.91
CA TRP A 61 0.85 -13.90 -10.34
C TRP A 61 0.55 -14.49 -8.95
N LEU A 62 1.55 -14.53 -8.06
CA LEU A 62 1.36 -14.87 -6.65
C LEU A 62 0.44 -13.85 -5.99
N LYS A 63 -0.64 -14.31 -5.37
CA LYS A 63 -1.63 -13.46 -4.73
C LYS A 63 -1.12 -12.99 -3.37
N MET A 64 -0.88 -11.69 -3.23
CA MET A 64 -0.30 -11.10 -2.02
C MET A 64 -1.19 -10.02 -1.39
N ALA A 65 -1.51 -10.19 -0.11
CA ALA A 65 -2.08 -9.14 0.74
C ALA A 65 -0.98 -8.54 1.63
N PHE A 66 -1.00 -7.23 1.87
CA PHE A 66 0.09 -6.59 2.62
C PHE A 66 -0.30 -5.43 3.56
N HIS A 67 -1.56 -5.01 3.57
CA HIS A 67 -2.04 -3.94 4.45
C HIS A 67 -3.15 -4.50 5.34
N LEU A 68 -2.74 -5.12 6.44
CA LEU A 68 -3.62 -5.87 7.33
C LEU A 68 -3.22 -5.61 8.78
N HIS A 69 -4.20 -5.36 9.64
CA HIS A 69 -4.01 -5.08 11.06
C HIS A 69 -4.64 -6.15 11.93
N SER A 70 -3.88 -6.60 12.93
CA SER A 70 -4.27 -7.61 13.91
C SER A 70 -4.48 -7.00 15.30
N ASP A 71 -4.78 -7.84 16.28
CA ASP A 71 -4.91 -7.48 17.70
C ASP A 71 -3.58 -7.12 18.40
N ARG A 72 -2.46 -7.20 17.66
CA ARG A 72 -1.13 -6.98 18.22
C ARG A 72 -0.78 -5.50 18.35
N ASP A 73 -1.59 -4.59 17.82
CA ASP A 73 -1.50 -3.16 18.10
C ASP A 73 -2.29 -2.80 19.37
N GLY A 74 -1.59 -2.35 20.42
CA GLY A 74 -2.20 -2.17 21.76
C GLY A 74 -3.28 -1.09 21.90
N PHE A 75 -3.78 -0.52 20.80
CA PHE A 75 -4.69 0.62 20.77
C PHE A 75 -6.03 0.33 20.08
N SER A 76 -6.15 -0.83 19.43
CA SER A 76 -7.33 -1.14 18.62
C SER A 76 -7.99 -2.39 19.15
N PRO A 77 -8.99 -2.22 20.02
CA PRO A 77 -9.54 -3.36 20.72
C PRO A 77 -10.29 -4.28 19.74
N PHE A 78 -10.25 -5.59 20.04
CA PHE A 78 -11.11 -6.61 19.43
C PHE A 78 -10.88 -6.89 17.94
N ARG A 79 -9.66 -6.67 17.43
CA ARG A 79 -9.23 -7.17 16.13
C ARG A 79 -8.93 -8.67 16.18
N SER A 80 -8.82 -9.31 15.02
CA SER A 80 -8.43 -10.72 14.91
C SER A 80 -6.94 -10.91 15.18
N SER A 81 -6.57 -12.09 15.67
CA SER A 81 -5.16 -12.43 15.88
C SER A 81 -4.44 -12.63 14.54
N PRO A 82 -3.09 -12.53 14.49
CA PRO A 82 -2.34 -12.81 13.28
C PRO A 82 -2.64 -14.18 12.66
N GLU A 83 -2.84 -15.19 13.51
CA GLU A 83 -3.13 -16.56 13.10
C GLU A 83 -4.51 -16.69 12.45
N GLU A 84 -5.53 -16.02 13.01
CA GLU A 84 -6.88 -15.98 12.44
C GLU A 84 -6.90 -15.26 11.07
N ILE A 85 -6.18 -14.14 10.97
CA ILE A 85 -6.04 -13.41 9.71
C ILE A 85 -5.39 -14.31 8.67
N GLN A 86 -4.29 -14.95 9.03
CA GLN A 86 -3.57 -15.86 8.15
C GLN A 86 -4.48 -17.01 7.68
N GLU A 87 -5.16 -17.69 8.58
CA GLU A 87 -6.07 -18.80 8.24
C GLU A 87 -7.10 -18.36 7.19
N LYS A 88 -7.74 -17.21 7.38
CA LYS A 88 -8.79 -16.72 6.46
C LYS A 88 -8.25 -16.29 5.11
N TYR A 89 -7.09 -15.65 5.05
CA TYR A 89 -6.45 -15.32 3.78
C TYR A 89 -5.96 -16.58 3.04
N LEU A 90 -5.49 -17.59 3.76
CA LEU A 90 -5.12 -18.88 3.15
C LEU A 90 -6.34 -19.62 2.57
N GLU A 91 -7.49 -19.60 3.27
CA GLU A 91 -8.77 -20.11 2.73
C GLU A 91 -9.15 -19.42 1.41
N LYS A 92 -8.86 -18.12 1.29
CA LYS A 92 -9.06 -17.31 0.08
C LYS A 92 -7.92 -17.41 -0.94
N LYS A 93 -7.07 -18.44 -0.82
CA LYS A 93 -5.98 -18.81 -1.74
C LYS A 93 -4.93 -17.71 -1.91
N TYR A 94 -4.66 -16.93 -0.88
CA TYR A 94 -3.49 -16.05 -0.87
C TYR A 94 -2.20 -16.88 -0.77
N ASP A 95 -1.20 -16.47 -1.55
CA ASP A 95 0.12 -17.08 -1.56
C ASP A 95 1.07 -16.41 -0.57
N LEU A 96 0.91 -15.09 -0.38
CA LEU A 96 1.72 -14.27 0.52
C LEU A 96 0.85 -13.33 1.34
N ILE A 97 1.17 -13.17 2.62
CA ILE A 97 0.41 -12.33 3.56
C ILE A 97 1.39 -11.52 4.39
N SER A 98 1.26 -10.19 4.38
CA SER A 98 1.95 -9.29 5.30
C SER A 98 0.94 -8.64 6.25
N ILE A 99 1.12 -8.91 7.54
CA ILE A 99 0.36 -8.26 8.61
C ILE A 99 1.22 -7.10 9.11
N THR A 100 0.76 -5.89 8.85
CA THR A 100 1.51 -4.65 8.92
C THR A 100 1.01 -3.78 10.07
N ASP A 101 0.92 -4.38 11.26
CA ASP A 101 0.51 -3.66 12.46
C ASP A 101 1.33 -2.39 12.70
N TYR A 102 0.68 -1.39 13.28
CA TYR A 102 1.34 -0.15 13.65
C TYR A 102 2.57 -0.42 14.51
N LEU A 103 3.73 0.00 14.05
CA LEU A 103 5.00 -0.07 14.76
C LEU A 103 5.34 -1.46 15.31
N LYS A 104 4.89 -2.52 14.62
CA LYS A 104 5.17 -3.90 15.00
C LYS A 104 5.20 -4.80 13.78
N ILE A 105 6.21 -5.66 13.72
CA ILE A 105 6.25 -6.75 12.74
C ILE A 105 5.53 -7.93 13.40
N SER A 106 4.32 -8.23 12.94
CA SER A 106 3.45 -9.28 13.51
C SER A 106 3.23 -10.41 12.52
N GLY A 107 3.10 -11.65 12.97
CA GLY A 107 2.95 -12.82 12.11
C GLY A 107 4.27 -13.54 11.81
N THR A 108 5.42 -12.98 12.19
CA THR A 108 6.74 -13.67 12.13
C THR A 108 6.83 -14.89 13.04
N GLU A 109 5.97 -14.96 14.05
CA GLU A 109 5.77 -16.12 14.91
C GLU A 109 5.18 -17.33 14.16
N SER A 110 4.49 -17.07 13.04
CA SER A 110 4.00 -18.10 12.15
C SER A 110 5.19 -18.71 11.42
N LYS A 111 5.43 -20.01 11.65
CA LYS A 111 6.45 -20.78 10.91
C LYS A 111 6.06 -21.07 9.45
N ASP A 112 4.96 -20.48 8.97
CA ASP A 112 4.48 -20.65 7.63
C ASP A 112 5.32 -19.84 6.63
N LEU A 113 5.72 -20.49 5.55
CA LEU A 113 6.52 -19.90 4.47
C LEU A 113 5.77 -18.84 3.66
N LYS A 114 4.47 -18.65 3.91
CA LYS A 114 3.60 -17.69 3.23
C LYS A 114 3.54 -16.32 3.91
N TYR A 115 4.17 -16.16 5.07
CA TYR A 115 4.24 -14.87 5.73
C TYR A 115 5.36 -13.98 5.14
N PHE A 116 5.03 -12.71 4.87
CA PHE A 116 5.99 -11.70 4.44
C PHE A 116 6.10 -10.59 5.49
N PRO A 117 7.29 -10.30 6.05
CA PRO A 117 7.41 -9.35 7.15
C PRO A 117 7.08 -7.93 6.71
N GLY A 118 6.46 -7.15 7.59
CA GLY A 118 6.18 -5.75 7.35
C GLY A 118 5.60 -5.08 8.59
N TYR A 119 5.53 -3.74 8.55
CA TYR A 119 4.84 -2.95 9.57
C TYR A 119 4.33 -1.64 8.97
N GLU A 120 3.34 -1.02 9.62
CA GLU A 120 2.91 0.33 9.31
C GLU A 120 3.55 1.33 10.28
N TRP A 121 4.20 2.34 9.73
CA TRP A 121 4.79 3.44 10.49
C TRP A 121 3.84 4.62 10.53
N GLY A 122 3.86 5.34 11.66
CA GLY A 122 3.07 6.53 11.88
C GLY A 122 1.87 6.21 12.75
N ARG A 123 1.88 6.73 13.98
CA ARG A 123 0.73 6.71 14.89
C ARG A 123 0.28 8.11 15.28
N ASP A 124 0.71 9.11 14.51
CA ASP A 124 0.41 10.50 14.84
C ASP A 124 -1.09 10.80 14.70
N PHE A 125 -1.56 11.82 15.42
CA PHE A 125 -2.97 12.24 15.37
C PHE A 125 -3.46 12.60 13.95
N ASN A 126 -2.53 12.80 13.02
CA ASN A 126 -2.81 13.14 11.63
C ASN A 126 -2.80 11.94 10.68
N ARG A 127 -2.70 10.68 11.16
CA ARG A 127 -2.85 9.47 10.34
C ARG A 127 -1.86 9.38 9.17
N LYS A 128 -0.61 9.79 9.38
CA LYS A 128 0.43 9.74 8.33
C LYS A 128 1.09 8.38 8.30
N HIS A 129 0.59 7.51 7.43
CA HIS A 129 1.06 6.13 7.44
C HIS A 129 1.98 5.77 6.27
N ILE A 130 2.96 4.91 6.58
CA ILE A 130 3.94 4.37 5.63
C ILE A 130 4.12 2.88 5.92
N LEU A 131 3.84 2.02 4.94
CA LEU A 131 4.14 0.60 5.04
C LEU A 131 5.60 0.36 4.65
N ALA A 132 6.29 -0.40 5.50
CA ALA A 132 7.64 -0.88 5.22
C ALA A 132 7.60 -2.40 5.06
N LEU A 133 7.38 -2.86 3.83
CA LEU A 133 7.28 -4.29 3.53
C LEU A 133 8.66 -4.91 3.35
N GLY A 134 8.81 -6.14 3.79
CA GLY A 134 10.07 -6.85 3.84
C GLY A 134 11.04 -6.30 4.89
N ALA A 135 10.61 -5.50 5.88
CA ALA A 135 11.54 -4.96 6.86
C ALA A 135 11.99 -6.02 7.88
N GLU A 136 13.30 -6.09 8.18
CA GLU A 136 13.85 -6.96 9.25
C GLU A 136 13.77 -6.31 10.64
N SER A 137 13.70 -4.99 10.68
CA SER A 137 13.69 -4.22 11.92
C SER A 137 12.78 -3.02 11.80
N LEU A 138 12.17 -2.65 12.92
CA LEU A 138 11.30 -1.50 13.03
C LEU A 138 12.07 -0.17 13.04
N ILE A 139 11.69 0.78 12.19
CA ILE A 139 12.00 2.20 12.40
C ILE A 139 11.00 2.76 13.41
N ARG A 140 11.49 3.24 14.56
CA ARG A 140 10.65 3.83 15.59
C ARG A 140 9.97 5.12 15.08
N ASP A 141 8.77 5.39 15.58
CA ASP A 141 8.12 6.66 15.38
C ASP A 141 8.60 7.68 16.42
N PHE A 142 9.40 8.64 15.97
CA PHE A 142 9.91 9.74 16.79
C PHE A 142 8.99 10.97 16.76
N PHE A 143 7.89 10.92 16.01
CA PHE A 143 7.01 12.05 15.75
C PHE A 143 5.54 11.78 16.13
N PRO A 144 5.24 11.28 17.35
CA PRO A 144 3.90 10.83 17.73
C PRO A 144 2.85 11.96 17.80
N LEU A 145 3.26 13.23 17.80
CA LEU A 145 2.34 14.38 17.78
C LEU A 145 2.16 14.92 16.36
N TYR A 146 3.25 15.11 15.64
CA TYR A 146 3.27 15.66 14.29
C TYR A 146 4.59 15.36 13.58
N ALA A 147 4.52 14.82 12.37
CA ALA A 147 5.67 14.74 11.46
C ALA A 147 5.60 15.82 10.36
N SER A 148 6.64 16.65 10.20
CA SER A 148 6.77 17.53 9.02
C SER A 148 7.12 16.72 7.76
N LYS A 149 7.11 17.35 6.58
CA LYS A 149 7.47 16.67 5.32
C LYS A 149 8.92 16.20 5.34
N GLU A 150 9.79 17.00 5.94
CA GLU A 150 11.21 16.73 6.08
C GLU A 150 11.47 15.61 7.12
N ASN A 151 10.63 15.49 8.15
CA ASN A 151 10.64 14.34 9.06
C ASN A 151 10.19 13.05 8.36
N ILE A 152 9.15 13.13 7.53
CA ILE A 152 8.68 11.99 6.72
C ILE A 152 9.80 11.53 5.77
N GLN A 153 10.47 12.46 5.10
CA GLN A 153 11.63 12.12 4.25
C GLN A 153 12.74 11.44 5.05
N TRP A 154 13.07 11.94 6.25
CA TRP A 154 14.06 11.31 7.11
C TRP A 154 13.68 9.87 7.48
N THR A 155 12.40 9.62 7.78
CA THR A 155 11.87 8.28 8.07
C THR A 155 12.00 7.36 6.87
N ILE A 156 11.61 7.83 5.68
CA ILE A 156 11.74 7.07 4.42
C ILE A 156 13.20 6.70 4.18
N ASP A 157 14.14 7.63 4.35
CA ASP A 157 15.58 7.37 4.22
C ASP A 157 16.05 6.26 5.18
N GLN A 158 15.51 6.18 6.41
CA GLN A 158 15.86 5.10 7.34
C GLN A 158 15.28 3.75 6.90
N MET A 159 14.03 3.75 6.42
CA MET A 159 13.40 2.53 5.88
C MET A 159 14.12 2.03 4.62
N GLN A 160 14.64 2.93 3.79
CA GLN A 160 15.40 2.53 2.60
C GLN A 160 16.68 1.77 2.98
N LYS A 161 17.36 2.20 4.04
CA LYS A 161 18.58 1.53 4.54
C LYS A 161 18.32 0.10 5.03
N SER A 162 17.10 -0.21 5.48
CA SER A 162 16.73 -1.59 5.85
C SER A 162 16.37 -2.47 4.65
N GLY A 163 16.41 -1.91 3.44
CA GLY A 163 16.07 -2.61 2.20
C GLY A 163 14.56 -2.74 1.96
N ALA A 164 13.70 -2.24 2.86
CA ALA A 164 12.26 -2.37 2.75
C ALA A 164 11.70 -1.78 1.45
N PHE A 165 10.58 -2.35 0.99
CA PHE A 165 9.73 -1.78 -0.04
C PHE A 165 8.75 -0.81 0.62
N ILE A 166 8.83 0.46 0.23
CA ILE A 166 8.18 1.56 0.95
C ILE A 166 6.91 1.98 0.21
N VAL A 167 5.76 1.80 0.87
CA VAL A 167 4.44 2.17 0.32
C VAL A 167 3.82 3.26 1.18
N ILE A 168 3.28 4.29 0.54
CA ILE A 168 2.50 5.31 1.24
C ILE A 168 1.05 4.87 1.28
N SER A 169 0.52 4.69 2.49
CA SER A 169 -0.84 4.17 2.69
C SER A 169 -1.90 5.23 2.43
N HIS A 170 -3.00 4.79 1.82
CA HIS A 170 -4.27 5.51 1.66
C HIS A 170 -4.17 7.06 1.64
N PRO A 171 -3.46 7.68 0.67
CA PRO A 171 -3.28 9.15 0.59
C PRO A 171 -4.58 9.93 0.37
N GLY A 172 -5.69 9.24 0.08
CA GLY A 172 -7.05 9.81 -0.01
C GLY A 172 -7.69 10.06 1.36
N LEU A 173 -7.18 9.45 2.43
CA LEU A 173 -7.66 9.66 3.79
C LEU A 173 -7.27 11.06 4.29
N GLU A 174 -8.21 11.76 4.92
CA GLU A 174 -7.94 13.08 5.50
C GLU A 174 -6.82 13.01 6.56
N GLY A 175 -5.88 13.96 6.50
CA GLY A 175 -4.71 14.04 7.38
C GLY A 175 -3.49 13.25 6.90
N SER A 176 -3.68 12.24 6.06
CA SER A 176 -2.63 11.35 5.57
C SER A 176 -1.56 12.06 4.71
N ILE A 177 -0.55 11.31 4.27
CA ILE A 177 0.50 11.82 3.39
C ILE A 177 -0.09 12.08 1.99
N SER A 178 -0.54 13.31 1.76
CA SER A 178 -1.16 13.72 0.49
C SER A 178 -0.22 13.58 -0.73
N TYR A 179 -0.81 13.46 -1.91
CA TYR A 179 -0.09 13.47 -3.19
C TYR A 179 0.80 14.70 -3.41
N LYS A 180 0.42 15.88 -2.92
CA LYS A 180 1.26 17.09 -2.97
C LYS A 180 2.54 16.97 -2.16
N ILE A 181 2.55 16.13 -1.12
CA ILE A 181 3.76 15.80 -0.37
C ILE A 181 4.58 14.78 -1.17
N LEU A 182 3.93 13.76 -1.74
CA LEU A 182 4.58 12.73 -2.58
C LEU A 182 5.37 13.31 -3.75
N GLU A 183 4.90 14.40 -4.37
CA GLU A 183 5.62 15.10 -5.44
C GLU A 183 7.05 15.54 -5.05
N ARG A 184 7.30 15.71 -3.74
CA ARG A 184 8.57 16.20 -3.19
C ARG A 184 9.36 15.13 -2.44
N LEU A 185 8.73 14.03 -2.07
CA LEU A 185 9.40 12.93 -1.38
C LEU A 185 10.26 12.12 -2.35
N GLN A 186 11.30 11.51 -1.81
CA GLN A 186 12.24 10.67 -2.52
C GLN A 186 12.32 9.31 -1.84
N GLY A 187 12.59 8.28 -2.62
CA GLY A 187 12.78 6.93 -2.10
C GLY A 187 11.51 6.17 -1.75
N VAL A 188 10.34 6.74 -2.01
CA VAL A 188 9.06 6.02 -1.97
C VAL A 188 8.99 5.07 -3.17
N ASP A 189 8.58 3.84 -2.93
CA ASP A 189 8.48 2.83 -3.98
C ASP A 189 7.11 2.79 -4.65
N ALA A 190 6.06 2.83 -3.84
CA ALA A 190 4.69 2.79 -4.31
C ALA A 190 3.75 3.62 -3.45
N VAL A 191 2.52 3.76 -3.93
CA VAL A 191 1.41 4.38 -3.21
C VAL A 191 0.18 3.50 -3.33
N GLU A 192 -0.59 3.39 -2.25
CA GLU A 192 -1.89 2.73 -2.29
C GLU A 192 -2.89 3.58 -3.05
N VAL A 193 -2.93 3.38 -4.37
CA VAL A 193 -3.87 4.06 -5.26
C VAL A 193 -5.29 3.58 -4.97
N PHE A 194 -5.42 2.29 -4.66
CA PHE A 194 -6.68 1.61 -4.41
C PHE A 194 -6.72 1.14 -2.96
N SER A 195 -7.49 1.85 -2.14
CA SER A 195 -7.69 1.53 -0.72
C SER A 195 -9.19 1.54 -0.40
N THR A 196 -9.53 1.22 0.85
CA THR A 196 -10.88 1.35 1.40
C THR A 196 -11.35 2.81 1.41
N TYR A 197 -10.42 3.76 1.52
CA TYR A 197 -10.69 5.20 1.51
C TYR A 197 -10.79 5.82 0.12
N GLY A 198 -10.83 4.99 -0.93
CA GLY A 198 -11.18 5.41 -2.29
C GLY A 198 -10.13 5.07 -3.35
N ASP A 199 -10.54 5.29 -4.60
CA ASP A 199 -9.71 5.21 -5.79
C ASP A 199 -9.07 6.59 -6.06
N THR A 200 -7.76 6.65 -5.96
CA THR A 200 -6.98 7.88 -6.17
C THR A 200 -6.23 7.89 -7.51
N PHE A 201 -6.69 7.11 -8.49
CA PHE A 201 -6.07 6.93 -9.81
C PHE A 201 -5.69 8.25 -10.50
N GLU A 202 -6.57 9.26 -10.49
CA GLU A 202 -6.27 10.56 -11.11
C GLU A 202 -5.06 11.26 -10.45
N ASN A 203 -4.92 11.14 -9.14
CA ASN A 203 -3.78 11.73 -8.43
C ASN A 203 -2.48 10.97 -8.69
N TRP A 204 -2.57 9.64 -8.83
CA TRP A 204 -1.44 8.83 -9.24
C TRP A 204 -0.98 9.17 -10.67
N ILE A 205 -1.92 9.33 -11.61
CA ILE A 205 -1.65 9.80 -12.97
C ILE A 205 -0.88 11.14 -12.95
N ARG A 206 -1.25 12.08 -12.08
CA ARG A 206 -0.52 13.36 -11.95
C ARG A 206 0.94 13.20 -11.52
N LEU A 207 1.28 12.19 -10.71
CA LEU A 207 2.68 11.89 -10.39
C LEU A 207 3.44 11.41 -11.63
N LEU A 208 2.81 10.53 -12.42
CA LEU A 208 3.38 10.01 -13.66
C LEU A 208 3.54 11.09 -14.74
N ASP A 209 2.56 11.99 -14.88
CA ASP A 209 2.62 13.13 -15.80
C ASP A 209 3.80 14.08 -15.49
N GLN A 210 4.24 14.12 -14.24
CA GLN A 210 5.41 14.86 -13.79
C GLN A 210 6.73 14.10 -14.02
N GLY A 211 6.68 12.83 -14.44
CA GLY A 211 7.84 11.96 -14.60
C GLY A 211 8.32 11.32 -13.29
N ILE A 212 7.46 11.18 -12.28
CA ILE A 212 7.78 10.45 -11.05
C ILE A 212 7.38 8.98 -11.26
N PRO A 213 8.31 8.02 -11.30
CA PRO A 213 8.01 6.60 -11.55
C PRO A 213 7.43 5.91 -10.29
N MET A 214 6.27 6.37 -9.84
CA MET A 214 5.57 5.85 -8.67
C MET A 214 4.76 4.61 -9.06
N PHE A 215 4.94 3.49 -8.35
CA PHE A 215 4.11 2.30 -8.56
C PHE A 215 2.78 2.42 -7.82
N ALA A 216 1.76 1.74 -8.35
CA ALA A 216 0.46 1.63 -7.70
C ALA A 216 0.39 0.34 -6.90
N THR A 217 -0.27 0.36 -5.75
CA THR A 217 -0.68 -0.83 -5.02
C THR A 217 -2.16 -0.78 -4.66
N SER A 218 -2.70 -1.95 -4.33
CA SER A 218 -4.05 -2.16 -3.84
C SER A 218 -4.00 -2.97 -2.54
N GLY A 219 -4.50 -2.39 -1.46
CA GLY A 219 -4.51 -3.00 -0.12
C GLY A 219 -5.88 -2.93 0.54
N ASP A 220 -6.20 -3.95 1.33
CA ASP A 220 -7.49 -4.06 2.04
C ASP A 220 -7.56 -3.15 3.27
N ASP A 221 -6.43 -2.70 3.83
CA ASP A 221 -6.36 -1.99 5.13
C ASP A 221 -7.24 -2.63 6.21
N LEU A 222 -7.15 -3.96 6.30
CA LEU A 222 -8.06 -4.74 7.12
C LEU A 222 -7.89 -4.37 8.60
N HIS A 223 -8.94 -3.83 9.21
CA HIS A 223 -9.00 -3.60 10.64
C HIS A 223 -9.89 -4.62 11.36
N TYR A 224 -11.00 -5.00 10.72
CA TYR A 224 -11.96 -5.98 11.18
C TYR A 224 -12.46 -6.77 9.99
N PHE A 225 -12.75 -8.06 10.17
CA PHE A 225 -13.44 -8.80 9.12
C PHE A 225 -14.88 -8.30 8.91
N PRO A 226 -15.47 -8.51 7.72
CA PRO A 226 -16.89 -8.25 7.50
C PRO A 226 -17.77 -8.95 8.55
N GLY A 227 -18.85 -8.29 8.99
CA GLY A 227 -19.70 -8.76 10.09
C GLY A 227 -20.29 -10.16 9.87
N GLU A 228 -20.66 -10.52 8.63
CA GLU A 228 -21.14 -11.86 8.29
C GLU A 228 -20.06 -12.93 8.51
N LEU A 229 -18.81 -12.63 8.13
CA LEU A 229 -17.68 -13.54 8.30
C LEU A 229 -17.40 -13.75 9.80
N ILE A 230 -17.46 -12.68 10.60
CA ILE A 230 -17.26 -12.76 12.05
C ILE A 230 -18.36 -13.55 12.74
N ARG A 231 -19.62 -13.40 12.32
CA ARG A 231 -20.73 -14.22 12.83
C ARG A 231 -20.56 -15.71 12.48
N ALA A 232 -19.92 -16.01 11.34
CA ALA A 232 -19.60 -17.37 10.95
C ALA A 232 -18.38 -17.96 11.70
N MET A 233 -17.50 -17.11 12.26
CA MET A 233 -16.38 -17.56 13.09
C MET A 233 -16.90 -18.14 14.41
N LYS A 234 -16.34 -19.29 14.83
CA LYS A 234 -16.69 -19.95 16.10
C LYS A 234 -16.01 -19.27 17.30
N LEU A 235 -16.20 -17.96 17.45
CA LEU A 235 -15.57 -17.18 18.51
C LEU A 235 -16.21 -17.44 19.89
N PRO A 236 -15.43 -17.39 21.00
CA PRO A 236 -15.96 -17.33 22.36
C PRO A 236 -17.09 -16.30 22.53
N LEU A 237 -18.06 -16.59 23.42
CA LEU A 237 -19.26 -15.77 23.60
C LEU A 237 -18.97 -14.30 23.92
N TYR A 238 -17.93 -14.03 24.72
CA TYR A 238 -17.55 -12.64 25.05
C TYR A 238 -17.10 -11.88 23.80
N GLN A 239 -16.26 -12.48 22.95
CA GLN A 239 -15.81 -11.86 21.69
C GLN A 239 -16.99 -11.59 20.75
N ARG A 240 -17.95 -12.52 20.64
CA ARG A 240 -19.16 -12.33 19.83
C ARG A 240 -20.01 -11.14 20.28
N ILE A 241 -20.30 -11.06 21.58
CA ILE A 241 -21.08 -9.94 22.15
C ILE A 241 -20.37 -8.61 21.90
N PHE A 242 -19.05 -8.55 22.07
CA PHE A 242 -18.29 -7.31 21.84
C PHE A 242 -18.23 -6.93 20.36
N HIS A 243 -18.02 -7.90 19.47
CA HIS A 243 -18.11 -7.68 18.03
C HIS A 243 -19.44 -7.03 17.67
N GLU A 244 -20.57 -7.62 18.08
CA GLU A 244 -21.91 -7.05 17.84
C GLU A 244 -22.10 -5.63 18.39
N LEU A 245 -21.43 -5.28 19.51
CA LEU A 245 -21.48 -3.93 20.10
C LEU A 245 -20.57 -2.92 19.37
N THR A 246 -19.50 -3.38 18.72
CA THR A 246 -18.55 -2.53 17.98
C THR A 246 -18.87 -2.39 16.48
N PHE A 247 -19.66 -3.32 15.93
CA PHE A 247 -20.18 -3.25 14.57
C PHE A 247 -21.36 -2.28 14.52
N SER A 248 -21.08 -1.02 14.23
CA SER A 248 -22.03 -0.16 13.52
C SER A 248 -21.85 -0.36 12.02
N ASP A 249 -22.87 -0.09 11.20
CA ASP A 249 -22.79 -0.10 9.73
C ASP A 249 -21.62 0.74 9.16
N GLN A 250 -20.96 1.57 9.97
CA GLN A 250 -19.77 2.34 9.60
C GLN A 250 -18.43 1.60 9.76
N ASN A 251 -18.43 0.38 10.32
CA ASN A 251 -17.23 -0.44 10.59
C ASN A 251 -17.24 -1.77 9.84
N GLU A 252 -18.01 -1.90 8.74
CA GLU A 252 -17.86 -3.04 7.84
C GLU A 252 -16.44 -2.99 7.25
N GLY A 253 -15.53 -3.80 7.79
CA GLY A 253 -14.19 -3.87 7.25
C GLY A 253 -14.21 -4.52 5.86
N GLU A 254 -13.41 -3.98 4.95
CA GLU A 254 -13.23 -4.57 3.63
C GLU A 254 -12.08 -5.58 3.70
N ALA A 255 -12.33 -6.78 3.18
CA ALA A 255 -11.37 -7.87 3.19
C ALA A 255 -11.42 -8.62 1.86
N PHE A 256 -10.27 -9.14 1.43
CA PHE A 256 -10.11 -10.03 0.29
C PHE A 256 -10.44 -9.40 -1.08
N VAL A 257 -10.59 -8.08 -1.15
CA VAL A 257 -11.04 -7.39 -2.36
C VAL A 257 -9.93 -6.55 -2.99
N ARG A 258 -8.85 -6.23 -2.28
CA ARG A 258 -7.71 -5.47 -2.79
C ARG A 258 -6.40 -6.15 -2.45
N TYR A 259 -5.65 -6.49 -3.49
CA TYR A 259 -4.39 -7.24 -3.37
C TYR A 259 -3.54 -7.05 -4.62
N ILE A 260 -2.29 -7.51 -4.59
CA ILE A 260 -1.43 -7.54 -5.78
C ILE A 260 -1.22 -8.96 -6.29
N LEU A 261 -0.96 -9.09 -7.59
CA LEU A 261 -0.47 -10.33 -8.19
C LEU A 261 1.00 -10.16 -8.57
N LEU A 262 1.89 -10.80 -7.82
CA LEU A 262 3.34 -10.64 -7.88
C LEU A 262 4.01 -11.70 -8.77
N ASN A 263 4.96 -11.28 -9.59
CA ASN A 263 5.86 -12.17 -10.31
C ASN A 263 7.21 -12.23 -9.57
N THR A 264 7.74 -13.43 -9.33
CA THR A 264 9.00 -13.63 -8.60
C THR A 264 9.67 -14.96 -8.96
N HIS A 265 10.99 -15.07 -8.83
CA HIS A 265 11.70 -16.35 -9.05
C HIS A 265 11.60 -17.31 -7.87
N SER A 266 11.41 -16.80 -6.65
CA SER A 266 11.23 -17.57 -5.43
C SER A 266 10.38 -16.79 -4.42
N THR A 267 9.94 -17.47 -3.36
CA THR A 267 9.28 -16.84 -2.20
C THR A 267 10.28 -16.35 -1.14
N GLU A 268 11.57 -16.29 -1.48
CA GLU A 268 12.59 -15.73 -0.60
C GLU A 268 12.39 -14.22 -0.48
N ARG A 269 12.59 -13.69 0.73
CA ARG A 269 12.34 -12.28 1.06
C ARG A 269 13.01 -11.32 0.08
N ASP A 270 14.31 -11.48 -0.14
CA ASP A 270 15.09 -10.52 -0.95
C ASP A 270 14.67 -10.54 -2.42
N GLU A 271 14.21 -11.69 -2.92
CA GLU A 271 13.71 -11.83 -4.29
C GLU A 271 12.31 -11.21 -4.42
N ILE A 272 11.44 -11.35 -3.41
CA ILE A 272 10.16 -10.64 -3.34
C ILE A 272 10.39 -9.12 -3.33
N ILE A 273 11.24 -8.61 -2.41
CA ILE A 273 11.56 -7.18 -2.32
C ILE A 273 12.09 -6.66 -3.66
N ARG A 274 13.00 -7.40 -4.31
CA ARG A 274 13.55 -7.03 -5.61
C ARG A 274 12.47 -6.89 -6.68
N ASN A 275 11.52 -7.82 -6.75
CA ASN A 275 10.44 -7.76 -7.73
C ASN A 275 9.40 -6.66 -7.41
N LEU A 276 9.10 -6.43 -6.13
CA LEU A 276 8.30 -5.29 -5.69
C LEU A 276 8.95 -3.96 -6.10
N LYS A 277 10.25 -3.78 -5.83
CA LYS A 277 11.02 -2.58 -6.20
C LYS A 277 11.17 -2.37 -7.72
N LYS A 278 11.05 -3.43 -8.51
CA LYS A 278 10.95 -3.34 -9.98
C LYS A 278 9.53 -3.04 -10.47
N GLY A 279 8.52 -3.15 -9.61
CA GLY A 279 7.12 -3.04 -10.00
C GLY A 279 6.60 -4.27 -10.75
N ASN A 280 7.25 -5.44 -10.61
CA ASN A 280 6.90 -6.68 -11.32
C ASN A 280 5.65 -7.36 -10.72
N TYR A 281 4.57 -6.60 -10.66
CA TYR A 281 3.28 -7.02 -10.13
C TYR A 281 2.17 -6.17 -10.77
N VAL A 282 0.92 -6.62 -10.61
CA VAL A 282 -0.28 -5.82 -10.95
C VAL A 282 -1.14 -5.61 -9.71
N SER A 283 -1.86 -4.50 -9.67
CA SER A 283 -2.85 -4.21 -8.62
C SER A 283 -4.21 -4.76 -9.04
N VAL A 284 -4.93 -5.37 -8.10
CA VAL A 284 -6.25 -5.97 -8.32
C VAL A 284 -7.28 -5.40 -7.36
N ILE A 285 -8.45 -5.09 -7.91
CA ILE A 285 -9.63 -4.69 -7.14
C ILE A 285 -10.78 -5.61 -7.55
N LYS A 286 -11.32 -6.35 -6.60
CA LYS A 286 -12.46 -7.23 -6.78
C LYS A 286 -13.75 -6.49 -6.44
N ILE A 287 -14.83 -6.77 -7.16
CA ILE A 287 -16.13 -6.13 -6.91
C ILE A 287 -16.72 -6.62 -5.59
N ALA A 288 -16.59 -7.91 -5.29
CA ALA A 288 -17.04 -8.50 -4.04
C ALA A 288 -16.21 -9.74 -3.68
N ASP A 289 -16.07 -10.04 -2.39
CA ASP A 289 -15.20 -11.09 -1.88
C ASP A 289 -15.54 -12.50 -2.41
N TYR A 290 -16.83 -12.76 -2.67
CA TYR A 290 -17.39 -14.04 -3.12
C TYR A 290 -17.27 -14.29 -4.62
N MET A 291 -16.93 -13.27 -5.42
CA MET A 291 -16.73 -13.45 -6.85
C MET A 291 -15.45 -14.25 -7.15
N GLU A 292 -15.22 -14.63 -8.40
CA GLU A 292 -13.90 -15.15 -8.78
C GLU A 292 -12.85 -14.04 -8.81
N ASP A 293 -11.59 -14.38 -8.51
CA ASP A 293 -10.49 -13.43 -8.63
C ASP A 293 -10.24 -13.07 -10.11
N PRO A 294 -10.03 -11.79 -10.46
CA PRO A 294 -9.50 -11.43 -11.77
C PRO A 294 -8.15 -12.09 -12.02
N LYS A 295 -8.00 -12.75 -13.17
CA LYS A 295 -6.80 -13.52 -13.53
C LYS A 295 -6.10 -12.87 -14.71
N ILE A 296 -4.78 -13.06 -14.77
CA ILE A 296 -3.93 -12.63 -15.87
C ILE A 296 -3.00 -13.78 -16.25
N THR A 297 -2.81 -13.99 -17.54
CA THR A 297 -1.86 -14.99 -18.04
C THR A 297 -0.50 -14.33 -18.22
N GLU A 298 -0.49 -13.19 -18.91
CA GLU A 298 0.75 -12.52 -19.27
C GLU A 298 0.57 -11.01 -19.43
N LEU A 299 1.57 -10.27 -18.98
CA LEU A 299 1.79 -8.88 -19.29
C LEU A 299 3.29 -8.69 -19.52
N LYS A 300 3.67 -8.22 -20.70
CA LYS A 300 5.09 -8.04 -21.05
C LYS A 300 5.29 -6.95 -22.09
N LEU A 301 6.52 -6.47 -22.18
CA LEU A 301 6.99 -5.63 -23.26
C LEU A 301 7.89 -6.47 -24.18
N THR A 302 7.64 -6.46 -25.49
CA THR A 302 8.54 -7.06 -26.48
C THR A 302 8.87 -6.01 -27.53
N LYS A 303 10.15 -5.63 -27.62
CA LYS A 303 10.61 -4.42 -28.32
C LYS A 303 9.87 -3.20 -27.75
N ASP A 304 9.02 -2.56 -28.55
CA ASP A 304 8.24 -1.38 -28.15
C ASP A 304 6.73 -1.69 -28.09
N ARG A 305 6.35 -2.97 -27.99
CA ARG A 305 4.96 -3.39 -27.95
C ARG A 305 4.62 -4.06 -26.62
N ILE A 306 3.61 -3.51 -25.94
CA ILE A 306 3.02 -4.11 -24.75
C ILE A 306 2.07 -5.21 -25.21
N PHE A 307 2.16 -6.38 -24.59
CA PHE A 307 1.27 -7.52 -24.81
C PHE A 307 0.60 -7.88 -23.50
N ALA A 308 -0.72 -8.05 -23.54
CA ALA A 308 -1.54 -8.49 -22.42
C ALA A 308 -2.39 -9.69 -22.85
N GLU A 309 -2.39 -10.76 -22.05
CA GLU A 309 -3.15 -11.98 -22.26
C GLU A 309 -3.81 -12.44 -20.97
N PHE A 310 -5.04 -12.92 -21.08
CA PHE A 310 -5.90 -13.31 -19.97
C PHE A 310 -6.51 -14.69 -20.25
N PRO A 311 -6.78 -15.49 -19.21
CA PRO A 311 -7.42 -16.80 -19.37
C PRO A 311 -8.92 -16.67 -19.68
N ASP A 312 -9.53 -15.58 -19.24
CA ASP A 312 -10.96 -15.27 -19.41
C ASP A 312 -11.12 -14.03 -20.30
N LYS A 313 -12.27 -13.91 -20.99
CA LYS A 313 -12.58 -12.71 -21.77
C LYS A 313 -12.72 -11.51 -20.84
N PHE A 314 -11.99 -10.44 -21.11
CA PHE A 314 -12.24 -9.17 -20.44
C PHE A 314 -13.47 -8.47 -21.02
N LEU A 315 -14.18 -7.72 -20.20
CA LEU A 315 -15.23 -6.82 -20.68
C LEU A 315 -14.61 -5.67 -21.47
N LYS A 316 -13.50 -5.12 -20.96
CA LYS A 316 -12.80 -3.99 -21.55
C LYS A 316 -11.34 -3.99 -21.15
N ILE A 317 -10.45 -3.67 -22.08
CA ILE A 317 -9.06 -3.31 -21.79
C ILE A 317 -8.77 -1.92 -22.35
N VAL A 318 -8.07 -1.09 -21.59
CA VAL A 318 -7.62 0.23 -22.03
C VAL A 318 -6.13 0.42 -21.75
N PHE A 319 -5.46 0.99 -22.75
CA PHE A 319 -4.10 1.50 -22.63
C PHE A 319 -4.19 3.00 -22.38
N ILE A 320 -3.67 3.46 -21.26
CA ILE A 320 -3.84 4.81 -20.75
C ILE A 320 -2.49 5.51 -20.75
N GLY A 321 -2.39 6.65 -21.41
CA GLY A 321 -1.21 7.50 -21.45
C GLY A 321 -1.35 8.76 -20.59
N LYS A 322 -0.55 9.75 -20.94
CA LYS A 322 -0.47 11.06 -20.28
C LYS A 322 -1.84 11.71 -20.05
N ASN A 323 -2.03 12.34 -18.90
CA ASN A 323 -3.27 13.00 -18.47
C ASN A 323 -4.50 12.07 -18.50
N GLY A 324 -4.29 10.75 -18.38
CA GLY A 324 -5.38 9.76 -18.44
C GLY A 324 -5.93 9.53 -19.85
N LYS A 325 -5.24 9.98 -20.92
CA LYS A 325 -5.69 9.78 -22.30
C LYS A 325 -5.78 8.30 -22.65
N ILE A 326 -6.92 7.86 -23.16
CA ILE A 326 -7.07 6.51 -23.72
C ILE A 326 -6.33 6.47 -25.07
N LEU A 327 -5.30 5.63 -25.15
CA LEU A 327 -4.48 5.43 -26.34
C LEU A 327 -5.03 4.33 -27.24
N LYS A 328 -5.59 3.29 -26.62
CA LYS A 328 -6.26 2.17 -27.29
C LYS A 328 -7.26 1.53 -26.34
N GLU A 329 -8.33 1.00 -26.90
CA GLU A 329 -9.37 0.25 -26.19
C GLU A 329 -9.77 -0.96 -27.03
N ASP A 330 -9.96 -2.11 -26.39
CA ASP A 330 -10.63 -3.28 -26.97
C ASP A 330 -11.61 -3.87 -25.95
N GLN A 331 -12.54 -4.69 -26.43
CA GLN A 331 -13.61 -5.28 -25.61
C GLN A 331 -13.85 -6.74 -26.02
N LEU A 332 -14.25 -7.57 -25.06
CA LEU A 332 -14.70 -8.96 -25.28
C LEU A 332 -13.66 -9.90 -25.94
N GLU A 333 -12.37 -9.62 -25.73
CA GLU A 333 -11.24 -10.40 -26.23
C GLU A 333 -10.46 -11.09 -25.09
N PHE A 334 -9.55 -12.00 -25.44
CA PHE A 334 -8.60 -12.64 -24.49
C PHE A 334 -7.22 -11.99 -24.49
N ARG A 335 -6.89 -11.26 -25.57
CA ARG A 335 -5.56 -10.71 -25.81
C ARG A 335 -5.69 -9.30 -26.34
N SER A 336 -4.74 -8.45 -25.97
CA SER A 336 -4.57 -7.16 -26.62
C SER A 336 -3.11 -6.75 -26.60
N SER A 337 -2.77 -5.83 -27.48
CA SER A 337 -1.45 -5.22 -27.53
C SER A 337 -1.53 -3.75 -27.91
N TYR A 338 -0.49 -3.01 -27.52
CA TYR A 338 -0.31 -1.61 -27.84
C TYR A 338 1.15 -1.32 -28.21
N GLN A 339 1.34 -0.62 -29.32
CA GLN A 339 2.64 -0.18 -29.80
C GLN A 339 2.94 1.20 -29.22
N PHE A 340 4.00 1.34 -28.43
CA PHE A 340 4.48 2.63 -27.95
C PHE A 340 4.77 3.55 -29.15
N GLN A 341 4.16 4.73 -29.13
CA GLN A 341 4.44 5.82 -30.05
C GLN A 341 5.57 6.70 -29.51
N ASN A 342 6.21 7.48 -30.39
CA ASN A 342 7.37 8.29 -30.04
C ASN A 342 7.03 9.37 -28.98
N GLU A 343 5.81 9.88 -29.02
CA GLU A 343 5.25 10.87 -28.11
C GLU A 343 4.77 10.30 -26.76
N ASP A 344 4.63 8.97 -26.64
CA ASP A 344 4.16 8.35 -25.41
C ASP A 344 5.23 8.43 -24.33
N GLU A 345 4.94 9.17 -23.25
CA GLU A 345 5.82 9.29 -22.09
C GLU A 345 5.76 8.02 -21.22
N TYR A 346 4.54 7.51 -21.02
CA TYR A 346 4.26 6.27 -20.30
C TYR A 346 2.92 5.67 -20.76
N VAL A 347 2.72 4.40 -20.45
CA VAL A 347 1.47 3.66 -20.69
C VAL A 347 1.14 2.80 -19.47
N ILE A 348 -0.11 2.83 -19.03
CA ILE A 348 -0.71 1.92 -18.04
C ILE A 348 -1.75 1.06 -18.74
N VAL A 349 -1.87 -0.20 -18.32
CA VAL A 349 -2.93 -1.10 -18.76
C VAL A 349 -3.96 -1.22 -17.64
N LYS A 350 -5.23 -0.92 -17.95
CA LYS A 350 -6.38 -1.21 -17.08
C LYS A 350 -7.27 -2.22 -17.79
N VAL A 351 -7.64 -3.27 -17.08
CA VAL A 351 -8.50 -4.35 -17.56
C VAL A 351 -9.72 -4.43 -16.65
N THR A 352 -10.90 -4.55 -17.23
CA THR A 352 -12.17 -4.71 -16.53
C THR A 352 -12.73 -6.09 -16.85
N PHE A 353 -13.01 -6.85 -15.79
CA PHE A 353 -13.76 -8.10 -15.80
C PHE A 353 -15.11 -7.89 -15.12
N SER A 354 -16.00 -8.88 -15.22
CA SER A 354 -17.24 -8.90 -14.45
C SER A 354 -17.00 -9.06 -12.94
N SER A 355 -15.83 -9.55 -12.53
CA SER A 355 -15.49 -9.78 -11.13
C SER A 355 -14.60 -8.70 -10.50
N GLY A 356 -14.04 -7.79 -11.31
CA GLY A 356 -13.07 -6.82 -10.82
C GLY A 356 -12.21 -6.19 -11.90
N TYR A 357 -11.13 -5.56 -11.45
CA TYR A 357 -10.21 -4.76 -12.26
C TYR A 357 -8.77 -5.18 -12.01
N ILE A 358 -7.96 -5.11 -13.05
CA ILE A 358 -6.49 -5.24 -12.97
C ILE A 358 -5.86 -3.97 -13.51
N TYR A 359 -4.89 -3.43 -12.77
CA TYR A 359 -4.09 -2.27 -13.15
C TYR A 359 -2.61 -2.63 -13.19
N SER A 360 -1.94 -2.29 -14.29
CA SER A 360 -0.49 -2.43 -14.38
C SER A 360 0.23 -1.27 -13.68
N ASN A 361 1.47 -1.53 -13.26
CA ASN A 361 2.47 -0.49 -13.10
C ASN A 361 2.82 0.12 -14.46
N PRO A 362 3.37 1.35 -14.51
CA PRO A 362 3.58 2.06 -15.75
C PRO A 362 4.76 1.47 -16.51
N PHE A 363 4.58 1.31 -17.81
CA PHE A 363 5.68 1.26 -18.77
C PHE A 363 6.05 2.71 -19.08
N TYR A 364 7.31 3.11 -18.98
CA TYR A 364 7.66 4.54 -19.16
C TYR A 364 9.00 4.74 -19.86
N ARG A 365 9.17 5.88 -20.53
CA ARG A 365 10.42 6.22 -21.22
C ARG A 365 11.53 6.53 -20.23
N THR A 366 12.71 5.98 -20.49
CA THR A 366 13.92 6.24 -19.72
C THR A 366 15.13 6.39 -20.63
N SER A 367 16.10 7.20 -20.18
CA SER A 367 17.37 7.40 -20.86
C SER A 367 18.47 6.46 -20.33
N ASN A 368 18.25 5.82 -19.18
CA ASN A 368 19.23 4.97 -18.51
C ASN A 368 18.94 3.48 -18.77
N SER A 369 19.99 2.65 -18.75
CA SER A 369 19.87 1.19 -18.82
C SER A 369 19.21 0.58 -17.58
N ASP A 370 19.32 1.25 -16.45
CA ASP A 370 18.93 0.74 -15.14
C ASP A 370 18.23 1.87 -14.37
N THR A 371 16.95 1.72 -14.09
CA THR A 371 16.29 2.54 -13.05
C THR A 371 15.34 1.68 -12.23
N LYS A 372 15.86 1.09 -11.16
CA LYS A 372 15.73 1.62 -9.79
C LYS A 372 16.88 1.10 -8.94
#